data_AF-T0HUV3-F1
#
_entry.id   AF-T0HUV3-F1
#
_cell.length_a   1.000
_cell.length_b   1.000
_cell.length_c   1.000
_cell.angle_alpha   90.00
_cell.angle_beta   90.00
_cell.angle_gamma   90.00
#
_symmetry.space_group_name_H-M   'P 1'
#
loop_
_entity.id
_entity.type
_entity.pdbx_description
1 polymer ?
#
loop_
_entity_poly.entity_id
_entity_poly.type
_entity_poly.pdbx_seq_one_letter_code
_entity_poly.pdbx_strand_id
1 'polypeptide(L)' 'MLDDLRARIVEADEITLEFDGKLHVHLDVKAGEDLPLVEAKLAELGNGMFSQIGRGATPNHPFSHRVSALVTI' A
#
# COMPACT_ATOMS: atom_id res chain seq x y z
N MET A 1 1.81 0.24 -14.31
CA MET A 1 2.18 -0.27 -12.96
C MET A 1 1.33 0.41 -11.89
N LEU A 2 1.42 1.74 -11.73
CA LEU A 2 0.62 2.46 -10.74
C LEU A 2 -0.89 2.43 -11.08
N ASP A 3 -1.26 2.57 -12.35
CA ASP A 3 -2.66 2.49 -12.80
C ASP A 3 -3.28 1.10 -12.56
N ASP A 4 -2.48 0.03 -12.69
CA ASP A 4 -2.93 -1.33 -12.38
C ASP A 4 -3.19 -1.50 -10.88
N LEU A 5 -2.31 -0.92 -10.05
CA LEU A 5 -2.46 -0.95 -8.60
C LEU A 5 -3.71 -0.18 -8.15
N ARG A 6 -3.97 0.99 -8.73
CA ARG A 6 -5.18 1.79 -8.47
C ARG A 6 -6.45 1.06 -8.91
N ALA A 7 -6.41 0.37 -10.04
CA ALA A 7 -7.56 -0.39 -10.53
C ALA A 7 -7.87 -1.62 -9.66
N ARG A 8 -6.86 -2.21 -9.01
CA ARG A 8 -7.00 -3.45 -8.24
C ARG A 8 -7.23 -3.22 -6.74
N ILE A 9 -6.73 -2.09 -6.22
CA ILE A 9 -6.88 -1.68 -4.81
C ILE A 9 -7.69 -0.39 -4.77
N VAL A 10 -9.00 -0.53 -5.00
CA VAL A 10 -9.95 0.60 -5.04
C VAL A 10 -10.20 1.23 -3.67
N GLU A 11 -9.83 0.53 -2.60
CA GLU A 11 -9.92 0.98 -1.21
C GLU A 11 -8.77 1.94 -0.84
N ALA A 12 -7.71 2.00 -1.65
CA ALA A 12 -6.63 2.96 -1.46
C ALA A 12 -7.02 4.31 -2.08
N ASP A 13 -7.14 5.34 -1.25
CA ASP A 13 -7.41 6.72 -1.67
C ASP A 13 -6.20 7.33 -2.38
N GLU A 14 -4.99 7.04 -1.89
CA GLU A 14 -3.74 7.51 -2.46
C GLU A 14 -2.71 6.38 -2.52
N ILE A 15 -1.95 6.34 -3.61
CA ILE A 15 -0.85 5.39 -3.80
C ILE A 15 0.41 6.19 -4.13
N THR A 16 1.43 6.04 -3.29
CA THR A 16 2.72 6.72 -3.40
C THR A 16 3.83 5.69 -3.52
N LEU A 17 4.87 6.01 -4.30
CA LEU A 17 6.11 5.24 -4.37
C LEU A 17 7.22 6.07 -3.75
N GLU A 18 7.99 5.48 -2.85
CA GLU A 18 9.13 6.11 -2.18
C GLU A 18 10.39 5.28 -2.45
N PHE A 19 11.52 5.94 -2.70
CA PHE A 19 12.82 5.28 -2.83
C PHE A 19 13.80 5.81 -1.78
N ASP A 20 14.09 4.98 -0.78
CA ASP A 20 15.08 5.26 0.28
C ASP A 20 16.09 4.11 0.35
N GLY A 21 16.84 3.93 -0.74
CA GLY A 21 17.72 2.76 -0.94
C GLY A 21 16.98 1.45 -1.24
N LYS A 22 15.68 1.40 -0.97
CA LYS A 22 14.74 0.37 -1.40
C LYS A 22 13.46 1.03 -1.92
N LEU A 23 12.77 0.39 -2.86
CA LEU A 23 11.51 0.89 -3.40
C LEU A 23 10.36 0.46 -2.49
N HIS A 24 9.70 1.41 -1.86
CA HIS A 24 8.49 1.18 -1.07
C HIS A 24 7.26 1.67 -1.83
N VAL A 25 6.15 0.95 -1.65
CA VAL A 25 4.83 1.43 -2.00
C VAL A 25 4.08 1.76 -0.72
N HIS A 26 3.38 2.89 -0.73
CA HIS A 26 2.50 3.34 0.33
C HIS A 26 1.09 3.48 -0.22
N LEU A 27 0.12 2.94 0.49
CA LEU A 27 -1.30 3.00 0.16
C LEU A 27 -2.02 3.62 1.35
N ASP A 28 -2.56 4.81 1.15
CA ASP A 28 -3.37 5.49 2.17
C ASP A 28 -4.83 5.06 2.05
N VAL A 29 -5.40 4.69 3.19
CA VAL A 29 -6.73 4.10 3.34
C VAL A 29 -7.47 4.86 4.42
N LYS A 30 -8.64 5.43 4.09
CA LYS A 30 -9.46 6.16 5.08
C LYS A 30 -10.11 5.25 6.10
N ALA A 31 -10.62 4.10 5.68
CA ALA A 31 -11.36 3.20 6.55
C ALA A 31 -10.41 2.13 7.12
N GLY A 32 -10.23 2.12 8.45
CA GLY A 32 -9.39 1.12 9.11
C GLY A 32 -9.87 -0.32 8.90
N GLU A 33 -11.14 -0.53 8.60
CA GLU A 33 -11.74 -1.83 8.28
C GLU A 33 -11.25 -2.42 6.95
N ASP A 34 -10.82 -1.57 6.01
CA ASP A 34 -10.32 -1.98 4.70
C ASP A 34 -8.84 -2.38 4.73
N LEU A 35 -8.12 -2.09 5.82
CA LEU A 35 -6.69 -2.40 5.95
C LEU A 35 -6.36 -3.89 5.70
N PRO A 36 -7.06 -4.87 6.30
CA PRO A 36 -6.78 -6.27 6.04
C PRO A 36 -7.03 -6.67 4.59
N LEU A 37 -8.02 -6.05 3.93
CA LEU A 37 -8.33 -6.31 2.53
C LEU A 37 -7.23 -5.75 1.62
N VAL A 38 -6.77 -4.53 1.89
CA VAL A 38 -5.68 -3.89 1.15
C VAL A 38 -4.39 -4.70 1.29
N GLU A 39 -4.05 -5.16 2.50
CA GLU A 39 -2.88 -6.01 2.73
C GLU A 39 -2.96 -7.34 1.97
N ALA A 40 -4.12 -8.01 2.00
CA ALA A 40 -4.34 -9.26 1.28
C ALA A 40 -4.20 -9.07 -0.24
N LYS A 41 -4.85 -8.04 -0.80
CA LYS A 41 -4.72 -7.70 -2.23
C LYS A 41 -3.27 -7.43 -2.60
N LEU A 42 -2.56 -6.66 -1.78
CA LEU A 42 -1.15 -6.34 -2.03
C LEU A 42 -0.26 -7.59 -2.01
N ALA A 43 -0.53 -8.54 -1.11
CA ALA A 43 0.18 -9.83 -1.06
C ALA A 43 -0.11 -10.72 -2.28
N GLU A 44 -1.34 -10.71 -2.79
CA GLU A 44 -1.73 -11.46 -4.00
C GLU A 44 -1.24 -10.78 -5.30
N LEU A 45 -0.99 -9.48 -5.25
CA LEU A 45 -0.53 -8.69 -6.38
C LEU A 45 0.94 -8.96 -6.71
N GLY A 46 1.24 -8.97 -8.01
CA GLY A 46 2.61 -9.06 -8.50
C GLY A 46 3.33 -10.37 -8.22
N ASN A 47 2.62 -11.44 -7.84
CA ASN A 47 3.16 -12.80 -7.73
C ASN A 47 4.39 -12.91 -6.78
N GLY A 48 4.38 -12.13 -5.68
CA GLY A 48 5.50 -12.00 -4.74
C GLY A 48 6.33 -10.72 -4.86
N MET A 49 5.93 -9.79 -5.74
CA MET A 49 6.60 -8.50 -5.93
C MET A 49 6.55 -7.58 -4.70
N PHE A 50 5.57 -7.76 -3.81
CA PHE A 50 5.43 -6.98 -2.58
C PHE A 50 5.78 -7.86 -1.37
N SER A 51 6.67 -7.36 -0.51
CA SER A 51 7.10 -8.02 0.72
C SER A 51 7.13 -7.02 1.88
N GLN A 52 7.35 -7.51 3.11
CA GLN A 52 7.41 -6.66 4.31
C GLN A 52 6.17 -5.73 4.47
N ILE A 53 4.98 -6.26 4.17
CA ILE A 53 3.73 -5.51 4.25
C ILE A 53 3.48 -5.14 5.72
N GLY A 54 3.26 -3.86 5.99
CA GLY A 54 3.05 -3.34 7.33
C GLY A 54 2.12 -2.14 7.34
N ARG A 55 1.55 -1.87 8.51
CA ARG A 55 0.64 -0.75 8.75
C ARG A 55 1.36 0.40 9.42
N GLY A 56 1.02 1.63 9.05
CA GLY A 56 1.56 2.86 9.62
C GLY A 56 0.50 3.96 9.67
N ALA A 57 0.89 5.08 10.29
CA ALA A 57 0.12 6.31 10.21
C ALA A 57 0.48 7.06 8.93
N THR A 58 -0.51 7.70 8.30
CA THR A 58 -0.24 8.63 7.20
C THR A 58 0.29 9.95 7.78
N PRO A 59 1.49 10.43 7.36
CA PRO A 59 2.01 11.71 7.81
C PRO A 59 1.01 12.85 7.56
N ASN A 60 0.78 13.72 8.53
CA ASN A 60 -0.17 14.85 8.46
C ASN A 60 -1.67 14.48 8.29
N HIS A 61 -2.04 13.20 8.32
CA HIS A 61 -3.43 12.74 8.20
C HIS A 61 -3.81 11.79 9.35
N PRO A 62 -4.23 12.30 10.53
CA PRO A 62 -4.46 11.48 11.73
C PRO A 62 -5.65 10.51 11.62
N PHE A 63 -6.52 10.72 10.63
CA PHE A 63 -7.65 9.84 10.33
C PHE A 63 -7.41 8.95 9.12
N SER A 64 -6.20 8.95 8.56
CA SER A 64 -5.81 8.09 7.47
C SER A 64 -4.84 7.04 7.97
N HIS A 65 -5.01 5.84 7.46
CA HIS A 65 -4.14 4.72 7.70
C HIS A 65 -3.26 4.50 6.48
N ARG A 66 -2.06 3.94 6.68
CA ARG A 66 -1.14 3.65 5.59
C ARG A 66 -0.77 2.17 5.60
N VAL A 67 -0.94 1.48 4.48
CA VAL A 67 -0.30 0.19 4.22
C VAL A 67 0.98 0.46 3.44
N SER A 68 2.10 -0.08 3.90
CA SER A 68 3.40 0.05 3.25
C SER A 68 3.95 -1.32 2.90
N ALA A 69 4.61 -1.45 1.75
CA ALA A 69 5.31 -2.67 1.38
C ALA A 69 6.60 -2.39 0.61
N LEU A 70 7.55 -3.29 0.75
CA LEU A 70 8.76 -3.34 -0.04
C LEU A 70 8.49 -3.97 -1.41
N VAL A 71 8.84 -3.25 -2.46
CA VAL A 71 8.87 -3.78 -3.82
C VAL A 71 10.16 -4.57 -4.00
N THR A 72 10.03 -5.88 -4.14
CA THR A 72 11.13 -6.83 -4.32
C THR A 72 11.02 -7.37 -5.74
N ILE A 73 11.92 -6.95 -6.63
CA ILE A 73 11.99 -7.39 -8.03
C ILE A 73 12.98 -8.54 -8.16
#